data_AF-A0A016WP22-F1
#
_entry.id   AF-A0A016WP22-F1
#
_cell.length_a   1.000
_cell.length_b   1.000
_cell.length_c   1.000
_cell.angle_alpha   90.00
_cell.angle_beta   90.00
_cell.angle_gamma   90.00
#
_symmetry.space_group_name_H-M   'P 1'
#
loop_
_entity.id
_entity.type
_entity.pdbx_description
1 polymer ?
#
loop_
_entity_poly.entity_id
_entity_poly.type
_entity_poly.pdbx_seq_one_letter_code
_entity_poly.pdbx_strand_id
1 'polypeptide(L)'
;MINSVLACNVFEKRFYEQRRGMGMGNRIAPPLTIIFLDHVERMTLTSGIRLYRRYIDDVFVMGTTEVKVETLIEKLNSFDPNVSFTMERPDNDDYLPFLNTKVRFTGG
;
A
#
# COMPACT_ATOMS: atom_id res chain seq x y z
N MET A 1 16.54 -7.14 -18.18
CA MET A 1 15.51 -7.94 -17.49
C MET A 1 14.24 -7.11 -17.23
N ILE A 2 14.30 -5.99 -16.49
CA ILE A 2 13.14 -5.12 -16.23
C ILE A 2 12.55 -4.52 -17.53
N ASN A 3 13.37 -3.97 -18.43
CA ASN A 3 12.88 -3.39 -19.69
C ASN A 3 12.11 -4.41 -20.54
N SER A 4 12.56 -5.67 -20.57
CA SER A 4 11.87 -6.76 -21.28
C SER A 4 10.52 -7.08 -20.62
N VAL A 5 10.46 -7.06 -19.29
CA VAL A 5 9.22 -7.22 -18.54
C VAL A 5 8.20 -6.11 -18.85
N LEU A 6 8.67 -4.87 -18.98
CA LEU A 6 7.79 -3.73 -19.25
C LEU A 6 7.29 -3.71 -20.70
N ALA A 7 8.12 -4.12 -21.67
CA ALA A 7 7.79 -4.05 -23.10
C ALA A 7 6.98 -5.25 -23.63
N CYS A 8 6.94 -6.37 -22.91
CA CYS A 8 6.36 -7.63 -23.39
C CYS A 8 5.01 -7.98 -22.74
N ASN A 9 4.22 -6.99 -22.32
CA ASN A 9 2.86 -7.25 -21.85
C ASN A 9 1.96 -7.58 -23.05
N VAL A 10 1.20 -8.67 -22.97
CA VAL A 10 0.34 -9.13 -24.08
C VAL A 10 -1.12 -9.03 -23.69
N PHE A 11 -1.92 -8.33 -24.50
CA PHE A 11 -3.37 -8.27 -24.39
C PHE A 11 -3.98 -8.38 -25.79
N GLU A 12 -4.99 -9.23 -25.97
CA GLU A 12 -5.65 -9.45 -27.28
C GLU A 12 -4.66 -9.69 -28.45
N LYS A 13 -3.60 -10.47 -28.21
CA LYS A 13 -2.53 -10.77 -29.18
C LYS A 13 -1.71 -9.54 -29.63
N ARG A 14 -1.79 -8.42 -28.90
CA ARG A 14 -0.98 -7.21 -29.12
C ARG A 14 -0.01 -7.00 -27.98
N PHE A 15 1.16 -6.48 -28.31
CA PHE A 15 2.18 -6.11 -27.34
C PHE A 15 1.97 -4.68 -26.85
N TYR A 16 2.15 -4.49 -25.55
CA TYR A 16 2.03 -3.21 -24.87
C TYR A 16 3.25 -2.99 -23.97
N GLU A 17 3.71 -1.73 -23.97
CA GLU A 17 4.74 -1.26 -23.07
C GLU A 17 4.10 -0.63 -21.83
N GLN A 18 4.46 -1.14 -20.66
CA GLN A 18 4.09 -0.53 -19.40
C GLN A 18 5.05 0.59 -19.05
N ARG A 19 4.58 1.84 -19.17
CA ARG A 19 5.39 3.04 -18.90
C ARG A 19 5.50 3.39 -17.42
N ARG A 20 4.53 2.97 -16.60
CA ARG A 20 4.48 3.23 -15.15
C ARG A 20 3.91 2.04 -14.41
N GLY A 21 4.43 1.81 -13.20
CA GLY A 21 4.08 0.66 -12.38
C GLY A 21 4.57 -0.67 -12.98
N MET A 22 4.08 -1.75 -12.41
CA MET A 22 4.39 -3.12 -12.85
C MET A 22 3.10 -3.89 -13.12
N GLY A 23 3.12 -4.78 -14.10
CA GLY A 23 1.95 -5.57 -14.49
C GLY A 23 1.65 -6.62 -13.43
N MET A 24 0.38 -6.79 -13.08
CA MET A 24 -0.05 -7.88 -12.20
C MET A 24 0.31 -9.24 -12.83
N GLY A 25 0.67 -10.22 -11.98
CA GLY A 25 1.11 -11.54 -12.42
C GLY A 25 2.59 -11.62 -12.83
N ASN A 26 3.31 -10.50 -12.84
CA ASN A 26 4.74 -10.51 -13.04
C ASN A 26 5.50 -10.95 -11.77
N ARG A 27 6.40 -11.94 -11.89
CA ARG A 27 7.16 -12.48 -10.75
C ARG A 27 8.11 -11.48 -10.08
N ILE A 28 8.57 -10.46 -10.81
CA ILE A 28 9.43 -9.40 -10.25
C ILE A 28 8.62 -8.21 -9.72
N ALA A 29 7.32 -8.13 -9.97
CA ALA A 29 6.49 -7.02 -9.47
C ALA A 29 6.41 -7.01 -7.93
N PRO A 30 6.07 -8.10 -7.22
CA PRO A 30 5.97 -8.07 -5.76
C PRO A 30 7.24 -7.62 -5.03
N PRO A 31 8.45 -8.16 -5.32
CA PRO A 31 9.65 -7.69 -4.61
C PRO A 31 9.99 -6.23 -4.89
N LEU A 32 9.76 -5.74 -6.12
CA LEU A 32 9.98 -4.32 -6.45
C LEU A 32 8.97 -3.42 -5.73
N THR A 33 7.70 -3.80 -5.67
CA THR A 33 6.67 -3.08 -4.90
C THR A 33 7.02 -3.05 -3.42
N ILE A 34 7.52 -4.15 -2.85
CA ILE A 34 7.94 -4.21 -1.44
C ILE A 34 9.07 -3.22 -1.16
N ILE A 35 10.09 -3.17 -2.02
CA ILE A 35 11.23 -2.25 -1.88
C ILE A 35 10.79 -0.80 -2.03
N PHE A 36 9.95 -0.50 -3.03
CA PHE A 36 9.42 0.83 -3.26
C PHE A 36 8.60 1.32 -2.04
N LEU A 37 7.66 0.50 -1.57
CA LEU A 37 6.83 0.87 -0.41
C LEU A 37 7.67 0.99 0.88
N ASP A 38 8.68 0.14 1.09
CA ASP A 38 9.61 0.30 2.24
C ASP A 38 10.35 1.65 2.21
N HIS A 39 10.74 2.10 1.02
CA HIS A 39 11.34 3.44 0.86
C HIS A 39 10.34 4.56 1.19
N VAL A 40 9.11 4.49 0.68
CA VAL A 40 8.05 5.46 1.00
C VAL A 40 7.78 5.51 2.50
N GLU A 41 7.66 4.34 3.13
CA GLU A 41 7.38 4.17 4.55
C GLU A 41 8.45 4.82 5.43
N ARG A 42 9.72 4.57 5.14
CA ARG A 42 10.85 5.17 5.89
C ARG A 42 10.85 6.70 5.83
N MET A 43 10.37 7.27 4.74
CA MET A 43 10.33 8.72 4.53
C MET A 43 9.11 9.39 5.15
N THR A 44 8.03 8.64 5.38
CA THR A 44 6.71 9.19 5.75
C THR A 44 6.28 8.85 7.18
N LEU A 45 6.73 7.73 7.74
CA LEU A 45 6.35 7.29 9.08
C LEU A 45 6.80 8.29 10.15
N THR A 46 5.86 8.64 11.04
CA THR A 46 6.04 9.67 12.07
C THR A 46 5.83 9.15 13.47
N SER A 47 6.28 9.93 14.46
CA SER A 47 5.89 9.71 15.85
C SER A 47 4.35 9.77 16.02
N GLY A 48 3.82 8.83 16.80
CA GLY A 48 2.38 8.67 17.02
C GLY A 48 1.75 7.48 16.30
N ILE A 49 2.49 6.76 15.46
CA ILE A 49 2.06 5.44 14.96
C ILE A 49 2.53 4.37 15.95
N ARG A 50 1.59 3.65 16.57
CA ARG A 50 1.86 2.57 17.54
C ARG A 50 2.13 1.24 16.86
N LEU A 51 1.40 0.97 15.78
CA LEU A 51 1.56 -0.24 14.99
C LEU A 51 1.47 0.12 13.51
N TYR A 52 2.40 -0.43 12.75
CA TYR A 52 2.38 -0.41 11.30
C TYR A 52 2.79 -1.79 10.79
N ARG A 53 1.90 -2.47 10.07
CA ARG A 53 2.12 -3.80 9.51
C ARG A 53 1.60 -3.81 8.08
N ARG A 54 2.47 -4.19 7.15
CA ARG A 54 2.13 -4.25 5.73
C ARG A 54 2.18 -5.69 5.22
N TYR A 55 1.21 -6.03 4.38
CA TYR A 55 1.16 -7.23 3.56
C TYR A 55 1.08 -6.82 2.08
N ILE A 56 2.22 -6.88 1.37
CA ILE A 56 2.37 -6.39 -0.01
C ILE A 56 1.92 -4.92 -0.12
N ASP A 57 0.68 -4.67 -0.55
CA ASP A 57 0.04 -3.37 -0.75
C ASP A 57 -0.99 -3.02 0.34
N ASP A 58 -1.47 -3.99 1.13
CA ASP A 58 -2.39 -3.77 2.23
C ASP A 58 -1.66 -3.41 3.53
N VAL A 59 -2.11 -2.34 4.20
CA VAL A 59 -1.47 -1.84 5.44
C VAL A 59 -2.48 -1.80 6.58
N PHE A 60 -2.12 -2.45 7.69
CA PHE A 60 -2.77 -2.28 8.98
C PHE A 60 -1.99 -1.24 9.81
N VAL A 61 -2.67 -0.17 10.20
CA VAL A 61 -2.08 0.93 10.95
C VAL A 61 -2.89 1.23 12.21
N MET A 62 -2.19 1.52 13.30
CA MET A 62 -2.77 1.99 14.56
C MET A 62 -2.02 3.23 15.03
N GLY A 63 -2.70 4.37 15.09
CA GLY A 63 -2.17 5.61 15.65
C GLY A 63 -2.48 5.76 17.14
N THR A 64 -1.82 6.72 17.79
CA THR A 64 -2.20 7.18 19.14
C THR A 64 -3.50 7.98 19.13
N THR A 65 -3.78 8.64 18.01
CA THR A 65 -5.02 9.38 17.74
C THR A 65 -5.36 9.24 16.27
N GLU A 66 -6.64 9.43 15.90
CA GLU A 66 -7.08 9.43 14.50
C GLU A 66 -6.32 10.46 13.66
N VAL A 67 -6.14 11.69 14.20
CA VAL A 67 -5.38 12.77 13.55
C VAL A 67 -3.97 12.34 13.15
N LYS A 68 -3.30 11.47 13.94
CA LYS A 68 -1.96 10.98 13.60
C LYS A 68 -1.98 10.01 12.41
N VAL A 69 -3.03 9.20 12.30
CA VAL A 69 -3.23 8.33 11.13
C VAL A 69 -3.58 9.16 9.90
N GLU A 70 -4.40 10.19 10.04
CA GLU A 70 -4.75 11.12 8.96
C GLU A 70 -3.52 11.91 8.47
N THR A 71 -2.68 12.39 9.39
CA THR A 71 -1.41 13.04 9.01
C THR A 71 -0.50 12.08 8.25
N LEU A 72 -0.51 10.78 8.60
CA LEU A 72 0.27 9.79 7.86
C LEU A 72 -0.29 9.56 6.45
N ILE A 73 -1.62 9.43 6.28
CA ILE A 73 -2.22 9.24 4.95
C ILE A 73 -1.93 10.43 4.03
N GLU A 74 -1.95 11.66 4.57
CA GLU A 74 -1.59 12.87 3.82
C GLU A 74 -0.12 12.85 3.35
N LYS A 75 0.80 12.43 4.22
CA LYS A 75 2.23 12.31 3.86
C LYS A 75 2.50 11.21 2.85
N LEU A 76 1.83 10.07 2.99
CA LEU A 76 1.93 8.98 2.03
C LEU A 76 1.46 9.44 0.64
N ASN A 77 0.33 10.15 0.58
CA ASN A 77 -0.21 10.68 -0.66
C ASN A 77 0.55 11.89 -1.24
N SER A 78 1.38 12.57 -0.46
CA SER A 78 2.24 13.65 -0.96
C SER A 78 3.57 13.15 -1.53
N PHE A 79 3.92 11.88 -1.33
CA PHE A 79 5.22 11.34 -1.72
C PHE A 79 5.39 11.19 -3.24
N ASP A 80 4.43 10.58 -3.92
CA ASP A 80 4.44 10.40 -5.38
C ASP A 80 3.05 10.69 -5.96
N PRO A 81 2.91 11.59 -6.94
CA PRO A 81 1.62 11.96 -7.51
C PRO A 81 0.92 10.83 -8.29
N ASN A 82 1.59 9.70 -8.54
CA ASN A 82 1.07 8.54 -9.24
C ASN A 82 0.67 7.39 -8.31
N VAL A 83 0.91 7.54 -7.01
CA VAL A 83 0.56 6.54 -6.00
C VAL A 83 -0.44 7.16 -5.05
N SER A 84 -1.60 6.53 -4.93
CA SER A 84 -2.66 6.96 -4.02
C SER A 84 -2.88 5.88 -2.98
N PHE A 85 -2.76 6.26 -1.72
CA PHE A 85 -3.07 5.45 -0.56
C PHE A 85 -4.49 5.77 -0.11
N THR A 86 -5.30 4.72 0.03
CA THR A 86 -6.66 4.77 0.57
C THR A 86 -6.67 4.24 2.00
N MET A 87 -7.65 4.68 2.79
CA MET A 87 -7.81 4.25 4.17
C MET A 87 -9.24 3.84 4.43
N GLU A 88 -9.41 2.63 4.93
CA GLU A 88 -10.67 2.14 5.49
C GLU A 88 -10.68 2.41 7.00
N ARG A 89 -11.87 2.68 7.55
CA ARG A 89 -12.09 2.88 8.98
C ARG A 89 -12.94 1.72 9.53
N PRO A 90 -12.85 1.42 10.84
CA PRO A 90 -13.74 0.45 11.47
C PRO A 90 -15.21 0.79 11.21
N ASP A 91 -16.05 -0.24 11.09
CA ASP A 91 -17.49 -0.09 11.00
C ASP A 91 -18.12 0.30 12.36
N ASN A 92 -19.46 0.46 12.38
CA ASN A 92 -20.20 0.85 13.58
C ASN A 92 -20.11 -0.19 14.73
N ASP A 93 -19.66 -1.41 14.44
CA ASP A 93 -19.47 -2.50 15.41
C ASP A 93 -17.99 -2.66 15.80
N ASP A 94 -17.14 -1.68 15.48
CA ASP A 94 -15.68 -1.64 15.67
C ASP A 94 -14.88 -2.70 14.89
N TYR A 95 -15.44 -3.24 13.80
CA TYR A 95 -14.69 -4.17 12.93
C TYR A 95 -14.03 -3.43 11.78
N LEU A 96 -12.73 -3.65 11.61
CA LEU A 96 -11.97 -3.25 10.45
C LEU A 96 -11.76 -4.49 9.54
N PRO A 97 -12.25 -4.48 8.29
CA PRO A 97 -11.83 -5.48 7.30
C PRO A 97 -10.32 -5.37 7.06
N PHE A 98 -9.62 -6.49 7.06
CA PHE A 98 -8.22 -6.56 6.70
C PHE A 98 -7.92 -7.91 6.06
N LEU A 99 -7.50 -7.90 4.79
CA LEU A 99 -7.36 -9.10 3.96
C LEU A 99 -8.65 -9.93 3.99
N ASN A 100 -8.54 -11.25 4.20
CA ASN A 100 -9.69 -12.17 4.33
C ASN A 100 -10.19 -12.29 5.78
N THR A 101 -10.00 -11.25 6.60
CA THR A 101 -10.37 -11.26 8.03
C THR A 101 -11.11 -9.99 8.44
N LYS A 102 -11.81 -10.06 9.58
CA LYS A 102 -12.33 -8.89 10.29
C LYS A 102 -11.62 -8.76 11.63
N VAL A 103 -11.02 -7.61 11.87
CA VAL A 103 -10.27 -7.33 13.10
C VAL A 103 -11.10 -6.40 13.96
N ARG A 104 -11.30 -6.75 15.22
CA ARG A 104 -11.89 -5.87 16.23
C ARG A 104 -10.94 -5.74 17.40
N PHE A 105 -10.73 -4.52 17.86
CA PHE A 105 -9.93 -4.27 19.05
C PHE A 105 -10.81 -4.49 20.28
N THR A 106 -10.50 -5.50 21.10
CA THR A 106 -11.23 -5.79 22.34
C THR A 106 -10.32 -5.53 23.54
N GLY A 107 -10.53 -4.41 24.23
CA GLY A 107 -9.82 -4.06 25.47
C GLY A 107 -8.57 -3.20 25.26
N GLY A 108 -8.61 -2.00 25.83
CA GLY A 108 -7.49 -1.09 26.05
C GLY A 108 -7.46 -0.64 27.50
#